data_AF-A0A2L0BUM1-F1
#
_entry.id   AF-A0A2L0BUM1-F1
#
_cell.length_a   1.000
_cell.length_b   1.000
_cell.length_c   1.000
_cell.angle_alpha   90.00
_cell.angle_beta   90.00
_cell.angle_gamma   90.00
#
_symmetry.space_group_name_H-M   'P 1'
#
loop_
_entity.id
_entity.type
_entity.pdbx_description
1 polymer ?
#
loop_
_entity_poly.entity_id
_entity_poly.type
_entity_poly.pdbx_seq_one_letter_code
_entity_poly.pdbx_strand_id
1 'polypeptide(L)'
;GVGSAFADTSGLAMIADRFTEENERSKALGIALAFISFGCLVAPPFGGALYQFAGKEMPFLVLAFISLLDGFMLLIVMKPLKQQLKDAQVVKPPTVPIWRLFMDPYIAVCSGALMMANVALAFLEPTISLWMEDNLTTDNWKIGMVWL
;
A
#
# COMPACT_ATOMS: atom_id res chain seq x y z
N GLY A 1 -4.83 -5.49 -6.13
CA GLY A 1 -4.88 -4.45 -7.17
C GLY A 1 -5.84 -3.35 -6.79
N VAL A 2 -7.07 -3.38 -7.31
CA VAL A 2 -8.07 -2.30 -7.12
C VAL A 2 -8.33 -1.99 -5.64
N GLY A 3 -8.52 -3.01 -4.80
CA GLY A 3 -8.74 -2.82 -3.35
C GLY A 3 -7.57 -2.14 -2.62
N SER A 4 -6.33 -2.51 -2.96
CA SER A 4 -5.12 -1.87 -2.39
C SER A 4 -5.08 -0.40 -2.76
N ALA A 5 -5.28 -0.06 -4.03
CA ALA A 5 -5.26 1.33 -4.47
C ALA A 5 -6.28 2.20 -3.71
N PHE A 6 -7.47 1.66 -3.44
CA PHE A 6 -8.45 2.36 -2.60
C PHE A 6 -8.00 2.46 -1.14
N ALA A 7 -7.48 1.39 -0.54
CA ALA A 7 -7.01 1.39 0.84
C ALA A 7 -5.84 2.36 1.05
N ASP A 8 -4.83 2.32 0.18
CA ASP A 8 -3.63 3.17 0.25
C ASP A 8 -4.00 4.65 0.07
N THR A 9 -4.80 4.97 -0.96
CA THR A 9 -5.21 6.35 -1.24
C THR A 9 -6.10 6.90 -0.12
N SER A 10 -7.08 6.12 0.34
CA SER A 10 -8.00 6.57 1.39
C SER A 10 -7.35 6.64 2.77
N GLY A 11 -6.44 5.73 3.10
CA GLY A 11 -5.69 5.74 4.36
C GLY A 11 -4.77 6.95 4.46
N LEU A 12 -3.98 7.23 3.42
CA LEU A 12 -3.11 8.41 3.39
C LEU A 12 -3.92 9.72 3.39
N ALA A 13 -5.04 9.77 2.67
CA ALA A 13 -5.94 10.91 2.70
C ALA A 13 -6.55 11.15 4.09
N MET A 14 -6.96 10.07 4.78
CA MET A 14 -7.51 10.14 6.13
C MET A 14 -6.49 10.65 7.16
N ILE A 15 -5.21 10.29 7.01
CA ILE A 15 -4.12 10.83 7.84
C ILE A 15 -3.92 12.32 7.52
N ALA A 16 -3.87 12.68 6.23
CA ALA A 16 -3.69 14.06 5.80
C ALA A 16 -4.82 14.99 6.26
N ASP A 17 -6.07 14.52 6.26
CA ASP A 17 -7.23 15.28 6.74
C ASP A 17 -7.27 15.40 8.27
N ARG A 18 -6.67 14.46 9.01
CA ARG A 18 -6.64 14.47 10.48
C ARG A 18 -5.62 15.46 11.05
N PHE A 19 -4.49 15.63 10.38
CA PHE A 19 -3.41 16.52 10.80
C PHE A 19 -3.37 17.75 9.89
N THR A 20 -4.02 18.83 10.32
CA THR A 20 -4.09 20.09 9.55
C THR A 20 -2.80 20.91 9.59
N GLU A 21 -1.95 20.68 10.60
CA GLU A 21 -0.68 21.39 10.76
C GLU A 21 0.43 20.73 9.93
N GLU A 22 1.11 21.49 9.06
CA GLU A 22 2.00 20.92 8.03
C GLU A 22 3.15 20.07 8.61
N ASN A 23 3.70 20.49 9.77
CA ASN A 23 4.74 19.76 10.47
C ASN A 23 4.23 18.44 11.07
N GLU A 24 3.04 18.45 11.68
CA GLU A 24 2.45 17.24 12.25
C GLU A 24 1.99 16.27 11.16
N ARG A 25 1.42 16.80 10.07
CA ARG A 25 1.02 16.04 8.89
C ARG A 25 2.20 15.30 8.28
N SER A 26 3.32 16.00 8.07
CA SER A 26 4.51 15.41 7.46
C SER A 26 5.13 14.33 8.35
N LYS A 27 5.11 14.54 9.68
CA LYS A 27 5.56 13.54 10.65
C LYS A 27 4.65 12.31 10.67
N ALA A 28 3.33 12.49 10.68
CA ALA A 28 2.36 11.40 10.68
C ALA A 28 2.41 10.60 9.38
N LEU A 29 2.49 11.27 8.22
CA LEU A 29 2.69 10.61 6.93
C LEU A 29 4.02 9.87 6.90
N GLY A 30 5.12 10.49 7.37
CA GLY A 30 6.43 9.82 7.43
C GLY A 30 6.41 8.53 8.26
N ILE A 31 5.73 8.54 9.41
CA ILE A 31 5.55 7.34 10.23
C ILE A 31 4.72 6.29 9.48
N ALA A 32 3.62 6.68 8.83
CA ALA A 32 2.79 5.77 8.04
C ALA A 32 3.57 5.12 6.89
N LEU A 33 4.36 5.90 6.14
CA LEU A 33 5.22 5.38 5.08
C LEU A 33 6.28 4.41 5.62
N ALA A 34 6.85 4.69 6.81
CA ALA A 34 7.80 3.77 7.44
C ALA A 34 7.17 2.41 7.77
N PHE A 35 5.92 2.40 8.25
CA PHE A 35 5.18 1.16 8.50
C PHE A 35 4.84 0.40 7.22
N ILE A 36 4.52 1.09 6.12
CA ILE A 36 4.32 0.46 4.80
C ILE A 36 5.61 -0.24 4.35
N SER A 37 6.75 0.45 4.41
CA SER A 37 8.05 -0.14 4.05
C SER A 37 8.41 -1.33 4.93
N PHE A 38 8.12 -1.25 6.23
CA PHE A 38 8.33 -2.38 7.15
C PHE A 38 7.43 -3.58 6.79
N GLY A 39 6.17 -3.32 6.42
CA GLY A 39 5.26 -4.35 5.93
C GLY A 39 5.79 -5.04 4.67
N CYS A 40 6.29 -4.28 3.71
CA CYS A 40 6.92 -4.81 2.49
C CYS A 40 8.19 -5.62 2.78
N LEU A 41 8.95 -5.30 3.83
CA LEU A 41 10.13 -6.06 4.23
C LEU A 41 9.77 -7.41 4.86
N VAL A 42 8.71 -7.46 5.67
CA VAL A 42 8.29 -8.67 6.38
C VAL A 42 7.41 -9.57 5.53
N ALA A 43 6.76 -9.04 4.49
CA ALA A 43 5.86 -9.80 3.63
C ALA A 43 6.54 -10.94 2.82
N PRO A 44 7.67 -10.72 2.11
CA PRO A 44 8.37 -11.78 1.38
C PRO A 44 8.85 -12.96 2.25
N PRO A 45 9.54 -12.77 3.40
CA PRO A 45 9.97 -13.90 4.21
C PRO A 45 8.77 -14.62 4.84
N PHE A 46 7.75 -13.89 5.31
CA PHE A 46 6.57 -14.51 5.89
C PHE A 46 5.77 -15.29 4.85
N GLY A 47 5.59 -14.73 3.65
CA GLY A 47 4.94 -15.40 2.53
C GLY A 47 5.70 -16.64 2.05
N GLY A 48 7.02 -16.55 1.94
CA GLY A 48 7.89 -17.66 1.55
C GLY A 48 7.90 -18.81 2.57
N ALA A 49 7.95 -18.49 3.87
CA ALA A 49 7.86 -19.49 4.93
C ALA A 49 6.49 -20.17 4.95
N LEU A 50 5.39 -19.41 4.91
CA LEU A 50 4.05 -19.98 4.91
C LEU A 50 3.81 -20.87 3.68
N TYR A 51 4.32 -20.46 2.51
CA TYR A 51 4.25 -21.25 1.29
C TYR A 51 4.97 -22.59 1.41
N GLN A 52 6.16 -22.61 2.01
CA GLN A 52 6.98 -23.83 2.13
C GLN A 52 6.47 -24.80 3.22
N PHE A 53 5.99 -24.28 4.35
CA PHE A 53 5.60 -25.12 5.50
C PHE A 53 4.13 -25.58 5.47
N ALA A 54 3.23 -24.83 4.84
CA ALA A 54 1.79 -25.06 4.96
C ALA A 54 1.05 -25.13 3.60
N GLY A 55 1.78 -25.08 2.49
CA GLY A 55 1.25 -25.23 1.13
C GLY A 55 0.70 -23.94 0.52
N LYS A 56 0.27 -24.03 -0.75
CA LYS A 56 -0.09 -22.88 -1.61
C LYS A 56 -1.31 -22.08 -1.13
N GLU A 57 -2.22 -22.69 -0.38
CA GLU A 57 -3.53 -22.10 -0.02
C GLU A 57 -3.48 -21.24 1.25
N MET A 58 -2.54 -21.55 2.16
CA MET A 58 -2.46 -20.90 3.48
C MET A 58 -2.09 -19.41 3.45
N PRO A 59 -1.19 -18.93 2.58
CA PRO A 59 -0.93 -17.49 2.45
C PRO A 59 -2.21 -16.71 2.11
N PHE A 60 -3.05 -17.24 1.21
CA PHE A 60 -4.29 -16.60 0.81
C PHE A 60 -5.31 -16.56 1.95
N LEU A 61 -5.43 -17.63 2.72
CA LEU A 61 -6.34 -17.72 3.86
C LEU A 61 -5.95 -16.74 4.97
N VAL A 62 -4.65 -16.64 5.27
CA VAL A 62 -4.12 -15.69 6.26
C VAL A 62 -4.32 -14.25 5.80
N LEU A 63 -4.04 -13.94 4.53
CA LEU A 63 -4.30 -12.61 3.96
C LEU A 63 -5.80 -12.26 3.97
N ALA A 64 -6.68 -13.22 3.69
CA ALA A 64 -8.12 -13.03 3.76
C ALA A 64 -8.57 -12.72 5.19
N PHE A 65 -8.04 -13.42 6.19
CA PHE A 65 -8.39 -13.17 7.59
C PHE A 65 -7.87 -11.81 8.08
N ILE A 66 -6.62 -11.46 7.74
CA ILE A 66 -6.03 -10.15 8.07
C ILE A 66 -6.83 -9.02 7.42
N SER A 67 -7.18 -9.14 6.14
CA SER A 67 -7.98 -8.11 5.45
C SER A 67 -9.40 -7.97 6.02
N LEU A 68 -10.01 -9.06 6.49
CA LEU A 68 -11.30 -9.03 7.16
C LEU A 68 -11.21 -8.32 8.52
N LEU A 69 -10.18 -8.62 9.32
CA LEU A 69 -9.91 -7.93 10.58
C LEU A 69 -9.63 -6.44 10.38
N ASP A 70 -8.80 -6.08 9.40
CA ASP A 70 -8.50 -4.68 9.06
C ASP A 70 -9.77 -3.93 8.63
N GLY A 71 -10.59 -4.53 7.76
CA GLY A 71 -11.88 -3.98 7.37
C GLY A 71 -12.82 -3.76 8.55
N PHE A 72 -12.86 -4.70 9.50
CA PHE A 72 -13.66 -4.54 10.72
C PHE A 72 -13.14 -3.41 11.62
N MET A 73 -11.82 -3.30 11.77
CA MET A 73 -11.18 -2.23 12.54
C MET A 73 -11.45 -0.85 11.89
N LEU A 74 -11.36 -0.75 10.56
CA LEU A 74 -11.72 0.44 9.78
C LEU A 74 -13.20 0.83 10.00
N LEU A 75 -14.12 -0.14 10.04
CA LEU A 75 -15.55 0.15 10.32
C LEU A 75 -15.76 0.75 11.70
N ILE A 76 -15.00 0.31 12.71
CA ILE A 76 -15.06 0.87 14.07
C ILE A 76 -14.46 2.27 14.09
N VAL A 77 -13.30 2.48 13.44
CA VAL A 77 -12.57 3.76 13.43
C VAL A 77 -13.22 4.82 12.54
N MET A 78 -13.91 4.44 11.46
CA MET A 78 -14.62 5.39 10.59
C MET A 78 -15.78 6.10 11.29
N LYS A 79 -16.43 5.47 12.27
CA LYS A 79 -17.54 6.09 13.03
C LYS A 79 -17.08 7.35 13.79
N PRO A 80 -16.06 7.30 14.67
CA PRO A 80 -15.56 8.48 15.35
C PRO A 80 -14.91 9.47 14.38
N LEU A 81 -14.26 9.00 13.30
CA LEU A 81 -13.67 9.88 12.31
C LEU A 81 -14.72 10.74 11.57
N LYS A 82 -15.82 10.13 11.12
CA LYS A 82 -16.93 10.86 10.48
C LYS A 82 -17.58 11.86 11.43
N GLN A 83 -17.66 11.55 12.72
CA GLN A 83 -18.18 12.46 13.74
C GLN A 83 -17.25 13.66 13.92
N GLN A 84 -15.95 13.42 14.09
CA GLN A 84 -14.92 14.44 14.28
C GLN A 84 -14.76 15.34 13.04
N LEU A 85 -14.85 14.79 11.82
CA LEU A 85 -14.81 15.57 10.57
C LEU A 85 -16.07 16.43 10.38
N LYS A 86 -17.24 15.97 10.86
CA LYS A 86 -18.46 16.77 10.88
C LYS A 86 -18.37 17.92 11.88
N ASP A 87 -17.80 17.66 13.06
CA ASP A 87 -17.65 18.64 14.13
C ASP A 87 -16.53 19.66 13.84
N ALA A 88 -15.47 19.26 13.14
CA ALA A 88 -14.34 20.12 12.79
C ALA A 88 -14.65 21.15 11.69
N GLN A 89 -15.87 21.15 11.13
CA GLN A 89 -16.35 22.14 10.15
C GLN A 89 -15.33 22.42 9.02
N VAL A 90 -14.54 21.42 8.62
CA VAL A 90 -13.55 21.57 7.55
C VAL A 90 -14.35 21.81 6.27
N VAL A 91 -14.33 23.07 5.82
CA VAL A 91 -14.88 23.52 4.55
C VAL A 91 -14.33 22.58 3.50
N LYS A 92 -15.17 21.66 2.98
CA LYS A 92 -14.78 20.81 1.86
C LYS A 92 -14.28 21.76 0.78
N PRO A 93 -12.98 21.74 0.42
CA PRO A 93 -12.53 22.54 -0.70
C PRO A 93 -13.38 22.15 -1.90
N PRO A 94 -13.73 23.09 -2.79
CA PRO A 94 -14.58 22.80 -3.93
C PRO A 94 -14.04 21.57 -4.63
N THR A 95 -14.87 20.53 -4.80
CA THR A 95 -14.50 19.31 -5.51
C THR A 95 -14.01 19.71 -6.89
N VAL A 96 -12.70 19.76 -7.07
CA VAL A 96 -12.12 19.94 -8.39
C VAL A 96 -12.47 18.69 -9.18
N PRO A 97 -13.10 18.81 -10.35
CA PRO A 97 -13.47 17.65 -11.13
C PRO A 97 -12.20 16.87 -11.49
N ILE A 98 -12.18 15.55 -11.23
CA ILE A 98 -11.02 14.66 -11.47
C ILE A 98 -10.46 14.81 -12.90
N TRP A 99 -11.36 15.07 -13.86
CA TRP A 99 -11.01 15.32 -15.26
C TRP A 99 -10.10 16.52 -15.45
N ARG A 100 -10.29 17.59 -14.67
CA ARG A 100 -9.46 18.80 -14.73
C ARG A 100 -8.08 18.57 -14.13
N LEU A 101 -7.98 17.68 -13.14
CA LEU A 101 -6.72 17.26 -12.54
C LEU A 101 -5.92 16.38 -13.51
N PHE A 102 -6.59 15.49 -14.24
CA PHE A 102 -5.96 14.63 -15.24
C PHE A 102 -5.50 15.38 -16.50
N MET A 103 -6.13 16.52 -16.81
CA MET A 103 -5.74 17.42 -17.90
C MET A 103 -4.58 18.37 -17.53
N ASP A 104 -4.12 18.38 -16.27
CA ASP A 104 -2.98 19.19 -15.87
C ASP A 104 -1.68 18.56 -16.38
N PRO A 105 -0.90 19.25 -17.25
CA PRO A 105 0.31 18.69 -17.83
C PRO A 105 1.35 18.30 -16.77
N TYR A 106 1.42 18.99 -15.64
CA TYR A 106 2.38 18.64 -14.58
C TYR A 106 2.00 17.32 -13.90
N ILE A 107 0.70 17.11 -13.63
CA ILE A 107 0.20 15.89 -12.98
C ILE A 107 0.28 14.71 -13.95
N ALA A 108 0.00 14.92 -15.23
CA ALA A 108 0.14 13.90 -16.27
C ALA A 108 1.60 13.43 -16.42
N VAL A 109 2.57 14.36 -16.40
CA VAL A 109 4.00 14.00 -16.47
C VAL A 109 4.44 13.24 -15.23
N CYS A 110 4.08 13.70 -14.03
CA CYS A 110 4.44 13.01 -12.79
C CYS A 110 3.82 11.61 -12.70
N SER A 111 2.53 11.47 -13.00
CA SER A 111 1.84 10.17 -12.99
C SER A 111 2.37 9.23 -14.06
N GLY A 112 2.69 9.74 -15.26
CA GLY A 112 3.34 8.97 -16.31
C GLY A 112 4.73 8.45 -15.91
N ALA A 113 5.56 9.30 -15.29
CA ALA A 113 6.87 8.90 -14.78
C ALA A 113 6.76 7.84 -13.67
N LEU A 114 5.83 8.02 -12.73
CA LEU A 114 5.51 7.04 -11.67
C LEU A 114 5.03 5.71 -12.25
N MET A 115 4.19 5.74 -13.27
CA MET A 115 3.69 4.54 -13.93
C MET A 115 4.84 3.81 -14.64
N MET A 116 5.71 4.53 -15.34
CA MET A 116 6.86 3.94 -16.02
C MET A 116 7.87 3.31 -15.05
N ALA A 117 8.11 3.96 -13.90
CA ALA A 117 8.95 3.41 -12.83
C ALA A 117 8.34 2.12 -12.23
N ASN A 118 7.04 2.11 -11.94
CA ASN A 118 6.35 0.93 -11.43
C ASN A 118 6.34 -0.23 -12.43
N VAL A 119 6.19 0.05 -13.73
CA VAL A 119 6.27 -0.97 -14.78
C VAL A 119 7.67 -1.60 -14.81
N ALA A 120 8.73 -0.79 -14.74
CA ALA A 120 10.10 -1.31 -14.71
C ALA A 120 10.33 -2.23 -13.51
N LEU A 121 9.88 -1.84 -12.31
CA LEU A 121 9.96 -2.67 -11.10
C LEU A 121 9.14 -3.97 -11.23
N ALA A 122 7.91 -3.88 -11.74
CA ALA A 122 7.03 -5.02 -11.93
C ALA A 122 7.58 -6.06 -12.92
N PHE A 123 8.45 -5.66 -13.86
CA PHE A 123 9.17 -6.60 -14.72
C PHE A 123 10.46 -7.12 -14.09
N LEU A 124 11.13 -6.31 -13.28
CA LEU A 124 12.36 -6.70 -12.61
C LEU A 124 12.13 -7.87 -11.64
N GLU A 125 11.02 -7.83 -10.91
CA GLU A 125 10.66 -8.84 -9.90
C GLU A 125 10.50 -10.27 -10.43
N PRO A 126 9.68 -10.54 -11.47
CA PRO A 126 9.61 -11.86 -12.07
C PRO A 126 10.91 -12.24 -12.79
N THR A 127 11.62 -11.29 -13.40
CA THR A 127 12.86 -11.59 -14.14
C THR A 127 13.98 -12.05 -13.21
N ILE A 128 14.17 -11.38 -12.07
CA ILE A 128 15.14 -11.77 -11.04
C ILE A 128 14.74 -13.12 -10.43
N SER A 129 13.44 -13.30 -10.14
CA SER A 129 12.94 -14.55 -9.56
C SER A 129 13.17 -15.74 -10.48
N LEU A 130 12.87 -15.61 -11.78
CA LEU A 130 13.12 -16.63 -12.81
C LEU A 130 14.62 -16.94 -12.94
N TRP A 131 15.47 -15.92 -13.04
CA TRP A 131 16.92 -16.13 -13.16
C TRP A 131 17.51 -16.84 -11.94
N MET A 132 17.00 -16.53 -10.74
CA MET A 132 17.45 -17.09 -9.47
C MET A 132 17.00 -18.55 -9.28
N GLU A 133 15.81 -18.89 -9.77
CA GLU A 133 15.30 -20.26 -9.80
C GLU A 133 16.15 -21.14 -10.74
N ASP A 134 16.56 -20.60 -11.90
CA ASP A 134 17.38 -21.31 -12.90
C ASP A 134 18.87 -21.46 -12.51
N ASN A 135 19.46 -20.48 -11.81
CA ASN A 135 20.92 -20.43 -11.58
C ASN A 135 21.38 -20.64 -10.12
N LEU A 136 20.54 -20.38 -9.11
CA LEU A 136 20.97 -20.39 -7.71
C LEU A 136 20.34 -21.52 -6.89
N THR A 137 19.01 -21.58 -6.77
CA THR A 137 18.31 -22.55 -5.91
C THR A 137 16.80 -22.59 -6.17
N THR A 138 16.16 -23.75 -6.01
CA THR A 138 14.70 -23.96 -6.15
C THR A 138 13.91 -23.77 -4.84
N ASP A 139 14.58 -23.48 -3.72
CA ASP A 139 13.94 -23.31 -2.40
C ASP A 139 13.29 -21.91 -2.27
N ASN A 140 11.95 -21.85 -2.31
CA ASN A 140 11.14 -20.62 -2.26
C ASN A 140 11.44 -19.69 -1.06
N TRP A 141 11.84 -20.22 0.10
CA TRP A 141 12.22 -19.41 1.26
C TRP A 141 13.53 -18.63 1.04
N LYS A 142 14.50 -19.20 0.33
CA LYS A 142 15.78 -18.52 0.04
C LYS A 142 15.59 -17.36 -0.93
N ILE A 143 14.69 -17.53 -1.91
CA ILE A 143 14.29 -16.47 -2.84
C ILE A 143 13.57 -15.35 -2.08
N GLY A 144 12.70 -15.69 -1.13
CA GLY A 144 12.03 -14.70 -0.26
C GLY A 144 12.99 -13.88 0.61
N MET A 145 14.14 -14.43 1.01
CA MET A 145 15.17 -13.69 1.77
C MET A 145 16.00 -12.72 0.91
N VAL A 146 16.00 -12.87 -0.42
CA VAL A 146 16.75 -11.99 -1.34
C VAL A 146 15.99 -10.70 -1.64
N TRP A 147 14.67 -10.74 -1.50
CA TRP A 147 13.77 -9.58 -1.59
C TRP A 147 13.68 -8.77 -0.29
N LEU A 148 14.45 -9.17 0.73
CA LEU A 148 14.61 -8.48 2.02
C LEU A 148 15.77 -7.50 1.95
#